data_AF-A0A9E0G5A1-F1
#
_entry.id   AF-A0A9E0G5A1-F1
#
_cell.length_a   1.000
_cell.length_b   1.000
_cell.length_c   1.000
_cell.angle_alpha   90.00
_cell.angle_beta   90.00
_cell.angle_gamma   90.00
#
_symmetry.space_group_name_H-M   'P 1'
#
loop_
_entity.id
_entity.type
_entity.pdbx_description
1 polymer ?
#
loop_
_entity_poly.entity_id
_entity_poly.type
_entity_poly.pdbx_seq_one_letter_code
_entity_poly.pdbx_strand_id
1 'polypeptide(L)'
;MKQKIIIYLIFFLATSISFAQKVSDTTGLYLEFPIIDLPYQIHAVKTTGNFFTGYANPSMNQVLAMSNNLYGSAHWGINKLVRTESEFNNILYRNLIAAGFDLFTFYTPLGLGWLHEEYHRAVMTRREINSFNDMNSFPFGKSLVYVRKVKDEDLIMLSDHYKQDFRRLMIAGNEGQLHQIQTLQKNDFYLNQDLPHIPLYWMSTMTNIGYLNQSGSDVFNKIIDEANEKDGADISKRDFTGADFTTWVDALFFPDKPYADRGLHPSGVGINRYIKPSQLSSEARSYLKKQGNLHWLNLLSPHLFGFPKIKLKSTENGHYYGSFAVRHLLTPFGNDINLDIFYQTPKNKFFFALHNYNNLNSSFFGLEGAIIDKPFLSNKLLVSGRSMVWTQPKNQSFFTNQASFGGMLSIRGSYALGCWSPYIALEGKTRGWVMGNVFLEENLSLNMGISLRMQ
;
A
#
# COMPACT_ATOMS: atom_id res chain seq x y z
N MET A 1 -20.96 11.07 3.17
CA MET A 1 -20.01 10.20 2.43
C MET A 1 -20.30 8.72 2.64
N LYS A 2 -20.49 8.25 3.89
CA LYS A 2 -20.85 6.86 4.23
C LYS A 2 -21.99 6.29 3.37
N GLN A 3 -23.11 7.00 3.23
CA GLN A 3 -24.26 6.53 2.42
C GLN A 3 -23.98 6.46 0.90
N LYS A 4 -23.26 7.43 0.31
CA LYS A 4 -22.97 7.41 -1.13
C LYS A 4 -21.95 6.31 -1.49
N ILE A 5 -20.94 6.08 -0.65
CA ILE A 5 -19.96 5.00 -0.83
C ILE A 5 -20.65 3.62 -0.73
N ILE A 6 -21.55 3.44 0.23
CA ILE A 6 -22.33 2.19 0.38
C ILE A 6 -23.19 1.93 -0.87
N ILE A 7 -23.84 2.96 -1.43
CA ILE A 7 -24.66 2.83 -2.65
C ILE A 7 -23.81 2.44 -3.86
N TYR A 8 -22.63 3.05 -4.04
CA TYR A 8 -21.73 2.66 -5.12
C TYR A 8 -21.16 1.26 -4.93
N LEU A 9 -20.77 0.88 -3.70
CA LEU A 9 -20.33 -0.49 -3.39
C LEU A 9 -21.42 -1.52 -3.75
N ILE A 10 -22.67 -1.30 -3.33
CA ILE A 10 -23.78 -2.21 -3.63
C ILE A 10 -24.03 -2.32 -5.14
N PHE A 11 -23.97 -1.21 -5.87
CA PHE A 11 -24.16 -1.19 -7.33
C PHE A 11 -23.05 -1.95 -8.07
N PHE A 12 -21.79 -1.80 -7.66
CA PHE A 12 -20.66 -2.52 -8.28
C PHE A 12 -20.59 -4.00 -7.87
N LEU A 13 -20.95 -4.35 -6.63
CA LEU A 13 -21.05 -5.74 -6.17
C LEU A 13 -22.11 -6.55 -6.94
N ALA A 14 -23.16 -5.89 -7.44
CA ALA A 14 -24.19 -6.52 -8.27
C ALA A 14 -23.75 -6.77 -9.73
N THR A 15 -22.66 -6.14 -10.20
CA THR A 15 -22.19 -6.24 -11.59
C THR A 15 -20.93 -7.11 -11.75
N SER A 16 -20.24 -7.44 -10.66
CA SER A 16 -19.09 -8.33 -10.66
C SER A 16 -19.51 -9.81 -10.65
N ILE A 17 -19.73 -10.40 -11.82
CA ILE A 17 -19.80 -11.85 -11.97
C ILE A 17 -18.36 -12.36 -12.09
N SER A 18 -17.85 -13.01 -11.04
CA SER A 18 -16.53 -13.64 -11.08
C SER A 18 -16.61 -14.95 -11.85
N PHE A 19 -15.87 -15.07 -12.95
CA PHE A 19 -15.71 -16.32 -13.68
C PHE A 19 -14.36 -16.95 -13.32
N ALA A 20 -14.34 -17.77 -12.27
CA ALA A 20 -13.13 -18.50 -11.91
C ALA A 20 -13.09 -19.87 -12.60
N GLN A 21 -12.02 -20.14 -13.34
CA GLN A 21 -11.70 -21.47 -13.82
C GLN A 21 -11.02 -22.24 -12.68
N LYS A 22 -11.71 -23.19 -12.05
CA LYS A 22 -11.10 -24.12 -11.09
C LYS A 22 -10.12 -25.03 -11.83
N VAL A 23 -8.83 -24.94 -11.50
CA VAL A 23 -7.75 -25.79 -12.01
C VAL A 23 -7.12 -26.56 -10.85
N SER A 24 -6.52 -27.72 -11.13
CA SER A 24 -5.93 -28.64 -10.14
C SER A 24 -4.76 -28.09 -9.32
N ASP A 25 -4.25 -26.88 -9.61
CA ASP A 25 -3.13 -26.21 -8.93
C ASP A 25 -3.58 -25.07 -7.99
N THR A 26 -4.83 -25.10 -7.56
CA THR A 26 -5.41 -24.06 -6.68
C THR A 26 -4.82 -24.11 -5.27
N THR A 27 -4.28 -22.98 -4.80
CA THR A 27 -4.05 -22.74 -3.37
C THR A 27 -5.27 -22.00 -2.86
N GLY A 28 -6.09 -22.60 -2.00
CA GLY A 28 -7.26 -21.96 -1.43
C GLY A 28 -6.92 -20.80 -0.49
N LEU A 29 -5.88 -20.94 0.34
CA LEU A 29 -5.44 -19.90 1.27
C LEU A 29 -3.91 -19.78 1.29
N TYR A 30 -3.41 -18.57 1.04
CA TYR A 30 -2.02 -18.17 1.23
C TYR A 30 -1.91 -17.20 2.40
N LEU A 31 -1.05 -17.52 3.37
CA LEU A 31 -0.70 -16.62 4.47
C LEU A 31 0.81 -16.46 4.55
N GLU A 32 1.27 -15.31 5.01
CA GLU A 32 2.69 -15.01 5.15
C GLU A 32 3.01 -14.41 6.51
N PHE A 33 4.07 -14.89 7.15
CA PHE A 33 4.54 -14.43 8.45
C PHE A 33 6.01 -14.07 8.35
N PRO A 34 6.34 -12.83 7.93
CA PRO A 34 7.70 -12.31 7.96
C PRO A 34 8.12 -12.08 9.41
N ILE A 35 9.05 -12.91 9.88
CA ILE A 35 9.54 -12.87 11.25
C ILE A 35 10.69 -11.86 11.32
N ILE A 36 11.70 -12.03 10.47
CA ILE A 36 12.88 -11.17 10.46
C ILE A 36 12.82 -10.26 9.24
N ASP A 37 13.01 -8.96 9.44
CA ASP A 37 13.15 -7.96 8.38
C ASP A 37 14.31 -7.01 8.70
N LEU A 38 15.50 -7.32 8.18
CA LEU A 38 16.71 -6.54 8.40
C LEU A 38 17.00 -5.65 7.18
N PRO A 39 17.55 -4.43 7.37
CA PRO A 39 17.96 -3.84 8.64
C PRO A 39 16.82 -3.12 9.39
N TYR A 40 15.60 -3.10 8.86
CA TYR A 40 14.49 -2.36 9.44
C TYR A 40 14.24 -2.67 10.93
N GLN A 41 14.25 -3.95 11.30
CA GLN A 41 14.03 -4.39 12.68
C GLN A 41 15.03 -3.74 13.64
N ILE A 42 16.26 -3.43 13.22
CA ILE A 42 17.25 -2.74 14.07
C ILE A 42 16.73 -1.34 14.45
N HIS A 43 16.15 -0.61 13.50
CA HIS A 43 15.55 0.70 13.77
C HIS A 43 14.32 0.57 14.69
N ALA A 44 13.48 -0.44 14.45
CA ALA A 44 12.35 -0.73 15.32
C ALA A 44 12.80 -1.01 16.77
N VAL A 45 13.85 -1.81 16.96
CA VAL A 45 14.44 -2.08 18.29
C VAL A 45 14.92 -0.81 18.97
N LYS A 46 15.55 0.12 18.26
CA LYS A 46 15.99 1.40 18.85
C LYS A 46 14.82 2.24 19.37
N THR A 47 13.65 2.12 18.76
CA THR A 47 12.45 2.86 19.18
C THR A 47 11.68 2.21 20.33
N THR A 48 11.83 0.89 20.56
CA THR A 48 10.99 0.12 21.50
C THR A 48 11.76 -0.70 22.54
N GLY A 49 13.10 -0.78 22.41
CA GLY A 49 14.02 -1.33 23.41
C GLY A 49 14.64 -2.69 23.10
N ASN A 50 13.92 -3.64 22.49
CA ASN A 50 14.46 -4.97 22.18
C ASN A 50 13.78 -5.62 20.96
N PHE A 51 14.32 -6.76 20.49
CA PHE A 51 13.85 -7.45 19.29
C PHE A 51 12.34 -7.75 19.29
N PHE A 52 11.82 -8.27 20.40
CA PHE A 52 10.40 -8.65 20.51
C PHE A 52 9.50 -7.43 20.64
N THR A 53 9.91 -6.42 21.40
CA THR A 53 9.16 -5.15 21.45
C THR A 53 9.25 -4.36 20.15
N GLY A 54 10.24 -4.65 19.29
CA GLY A 54 10.36 -4.12 17.93
C GLY A 54 9.13 -4.37 17.05
N TYR A 55 8.39 -5.45 17.28
CA TYR A 55 7.16 -5.75 16.53
C TYR A 55 5.98 -4.81 16.85
N ALA A 56 6.10 -3.93 17.84
CA ALA A 56 5.14 -2.83 18.01
C ALA A 56 5.25 -1.77 16.89
N ASN A 57 6.37 -1.78 16.16
CA ASN A 57 6.66 -0.91 15.01
C ASN A 57 7.03 -1.77 13.79
N PRO A 58 6.09 -2.56 13.25
CA PRO A 58 6.36 -3.52 12.17
C PRO A 58 6.84 -2.84 10.87
N SER A 59 7.59 -3.57 10.05
CA SER A 59 8.04 -3.12 8.73
C SER A 59 6.90 -3.06 7.72
N MET A 60 7.07 -2.34 6.60
CA MET A 60 6.08 -2.33 5.51
C MET A 60 5.73 -3.75 5.01
N ASN A 61 6.69 -4.68 4.98
CA ASN A 61 6.46 -6.09 4.62
C ASN A 61 5.63 -6.82 5.70
N GLN A 62 5.98 -6.62 6.98
CA GLN A 62 5.26 -7.22 8.11
C GLN A 62 3.81 -6.73 8.18
N VAL A 63 3.59 -5.42 8.06
CA VAL A 63 2.26 -4.81 8.04
C VAL A 63 1.43 -5.35 6.89
N LEU A 64 2.00 -5.38 5.68
CA LEU A 64 1.34 -5.89 4.48
C LEU A 64 0.91 -7.35 4.66
N ALA A 65 1.82 -8.20 5.13
CA ALA A 65 1.55 -9.62 5.35
C ALA A 65 0.47 -9.81 6.42
N MET A 66 0.54 -9.10 7.54
CA MET A 66 -0.48 -9.17 8.59
C MET A 66 -1.87 -8.76 8.09
N SER A 67 -1.96 -7.67 7.33
CA SER A 67 -3.25 -7.21 6.79
C SER A 67 -3.79 -8.17 5.73
N ASN A 68 -2.95 -8.64 4.82
CA ASN A 68 -3.36 -9.62 3.82
C ASN A 68 -3.79 -10.95 4.44
N ASN A 69 -3.15 -11.38 5.53
CA ASN A 69 -3.55 -12.58 6.26
C ASN A 69 -4.95 -12.45 6.88
N LEU A 70 -5.29 -11.27 7.43
CA LEU A 70 -6.64 -11.01 7.97
C LEU A 70 -7.69 -11.18 6.86
N TYR A 71 -7.54 -10.44 5.76
CA TYR A 71 -8.50 -10.47 4.66
C TYR A 71 -8.53 -11.84 3.97
N GLY A 72 -7.37 -12.43 3.67
CA GLY A 72 -7.25 -13.75 3.06
C GLY A 72 -7.96 -14.83 3.90
N SER A 73 -7.71 -14.86 5.22
CA SER A 73 -8.33 -15.86 6.11
C SER A 73 -9.85 -15.70 6.18
N ALA A 74 -10.33 -14.47 6.37
CA ALA A 74 -11.76 -14.19 6.44
C ALA A 74 -12.47 -14.53 5.13
N HIS A 75 -11.89 -14.10 4.00
CA HIS A 75 -12.47 -14.34 2.68
C HIS A 75 -12.47 -15.82 2.31
N TRP A 76 -11.43 -16.56 2.70
CA TRP A 76 -11.40 -18.01 2.56
C TRP A 76 -12.47 -18.71 3.40
N GLY A 77 -12.65 -18.27 4.66
CA GLY A 77 -13.74 -18.74 5.52
C GLY A 77 -15.12 -18.51 4.89
N ILE A 78 -15.38 -17.29 4.40
CA ILE A 78 -16.62 -16.94 3.68
C ILE A 78 -16.80 -17.84 2.46
N ASN A 79 -15.75 -18.06 1.66
CA ASN A 79 -15.79 -18.89 0.47
C ASN A 79 -16.13 -20.37 0.79
N LYS A 80 -15.65 -20.90 1.93
CA LYS A 80 -15.92 -22.29 2.35
C LYS A 80 -17.32 -22.47 2.96
N LEU A 81 -17.79 -21.48 3.74
CA LEU A 81 -19.02 -21.55 4.53
C LEU A 81 -20.28 -21.15 3.74
N VAL A 82 -20.17 -20.14 2.86
CA VAL A 82 -21.31 -19.71 2.04
C VAL A 82 -21.46 -20.68 0.88
N ARG A 83 -22.58 -21.41 0.89
CA ARG A 83 -22.98 -22.35 -0.16
C ARG A 83 -24.47 -22.22 -0.41
N THR A 84 -24.83 -22.02 -1.68
CA THR A 84 -26.21 -21.99 -2.15
C THR A 84 -26.35 -22.89 -3.38
N GLU A 85 -27.58 -23.28 -3.71
CA GLU A 85 -27.86 -24.11 -4.89
C GLU A 85 -27.54 -23.40 -6.21
N SER A 86 -27.75 -22.08 -6.27
CA SER A 86 -27.42 -21.26 -7.43
C SER A 86 -25.99 -20.71 -7.33
N GLU A 87 -25.22 -20.85 -8.42
CA GLU A 87 -23.86 -20.29 -8.56
C GLU A 87 -23.87 -18.76 -8.45
N PHE A 88 -24.85 -18.11 -9.09
CA PHE A 88 -25.02 -16.65 -9.01
C PHE A 88 -25.25 -16.18 -7.57
N ASN A 89 -26.17 -16.84 -6.84
CA ASN A 89 -26.45 -16.50 -5.45
C ASN A 89 -25.21 -16.72 -4.57
N ASN A 90 -24.42 -17.74 -4.88
CA ASN A 90 -23.21 -18.06 -4.13
C ASN A 90 -22.17 -16.93 -4.28
N ILE A 91 -21.92 -16.49 -5.52
CA ILE A 91 -21.03 -15.36 -5.81
C ILE A 91 -21.55 -14.09 -5.14
N LEU A 92 -22.85 -13.79 -5.28
CA LEU A 92 -23.46 -12.60 -4.69
C LEU A 92 -23.31 -12.56 -3.17
N TYR A 93 -23.71 -13.63 -2.47
CA TYR A 93 -23.66 -13.66 -1.01
C TYR A 93 -22.24 -13.65 -0.47
N ARG A 94 -21.29 -14.34 -1.12
CA ARG A 94 -19.87 -14.28 -0.73
C ARG A 94 -19.34 -12.86 -0.79
N ASN A 95 -19.62 -12.14 -1.89
CA ASN A 95 -19.17 -10.77 -2.05
C ASN A 95 -19.89 -9.80 -1.09
N LEU A 96 -21.18 -9.98 -0.82
CA LEU A 96 -21.91 -9.16 0.15
C LEU A 96 -21.41 -9.35 1.59
N ILE A 97 -21.15 -10.60 2.00
CA ILE A 97 -20.63 -10.90 3.33
C ILE A 97 -19.18 -10.40 3.46
N ALA A 98 -18.35 -10.58 2.42
CA ALA A 98 -17.00 -10.04 2.37
C ALA A 98 -17.02 -8.51 2.46
N ALA A 99 -17.91 -7.82 1.71
CA ALA A 99 -18.08 -6.37 1.81
C ALA A 99 -18.46 -5.91 3.23
N GLY A 100 -19.35 -6.65 3.91
CA GLY A 100 -19.71 -6.38 5.30
C GLY A 100 -18.54 -6.54 6.26
N PHE A 101 -17.75 -7.60 6.09
CA PHE A 101 -16.52 -7.84 6.85
C PHE A 101 -15.47 -6.75 6.59
N ASP A 102 -15.24 -6.40 5.33
CA ASP A 102 -14.26 -5.40 4.90
C ASP A 102 -14.57 -4.03 5.48
N LEU A 103 -15.84 -3.61 5.41
CA LEU A 103 -16.31 -2.36 5.98
C LEU A 103 -16.15 -2.33 7.50
N PHE A 104 -16.47 -3.43 8.17
CA PHE A 104 -16.34 -3.54 9.63
C PHE A 104 -14.88 -3.50 10.08
N THR A 105 -14.01 -4.24 9.39
CA THR A 105 -12.58 -4.36 9.75
C THR A 105 -11.74 -3.16 9.31
N PHE A 106 -12.28 -2.24 8.52
CA PHE A 106 -11.57 -1.01 8.15
C PHE A 106 -10.96 -0.28 9.36
N TYR A 107 -11.70 -0.22 10.49
CA TYR A 107 -11.32 0.48 11.72
C TYR A 107 -10.76 -0.44 12.82
N THR A 108 -10.31 -1.64 12.47
CA THR A 108 -9.73 -2.59 13.44
C THR A 108 -8.22 -2.75 13.21
N PRO A 109 -7.46 -3.20 14.23
CA PRO A 109 -6.09 -3.66 14.02
C PRO A 109 -6.04 -4.66 12.88
N LEU A 110 -4.94 -4.63 12.12
CA LEU A 110 -4.71 -5.45 10.91
C LEU A 110 -5.61 -5.12 9.71
N GLY A 111 -6.66 -4.31 9.89
CA GLY A 111 -7.53 -3.86 8.81
C GLY A 111 -6.87 -2.88 7.86
N LEU A 112 -7.62 -2.48 6.82
CA LEU A 112 -7.15 -1.56 5.77
C LEU A 112 -6.69 -0.20 6.34
N GLY A 113 -7.40 0.34 7.33
CA GLY A 113 -7.01 1.58 8.00
C GLY A 113 -5.76 1.40 8.88
N TRP A 114 -5.61 0.25 9.55
CA TRP A 114 -4.40 -0.06 10.30
C TRP A 114 -3.17 -0.16 9.39
N LEU A 115 -3.30 -0.83 8.25
CA LEU A 115 -2.26 -0.90 7.22
C LEU A 115 -1.81 0.49 6.77
N HIS A 116 -2.78 1.39 6.53
CA HIS A 116 -2.52 2.77 6.12
C HIS A 116 -1.64 3.48 7.14
N GLU A 117 -2.07 3.49 8.41
CA GLU A 117 -1.35 4.17 9.50
C GLU A 117 0.03 3.54 9.81
N GLU A 118 0.17 2.21 9.75
CA GLU A 118 1.46 1.57 10.00
C GLU A 118 2.47 1.83 8.88
N TYR A 119 2.04 2.06 7.64
CA TYR A 119 2.95 2.47 6.56
C TYR A 119 3.57 3.84 6.85
N HIS A 120 2.80 4.78 7.39
CA HIS A 120 3.33 6.05 7.90
C HIS A 120 4.35 5.82 9.02
N ARG A 121 3.99 4.99 10.02
CA ARG A 121 4.86 4.65 11.14
C ARG A 121 6.16 3.98 10.71
N ALA A 122 6.15 3.20 9.63
CA ALA A 122 7.36 2.58 9.12
C ALA A 122 8.39 3.60 8.64
N VAL A 123 7.96 4.67 7.97
CA VAL A 123 8.86 5.76 7.54
C VAL A 123 9.44 6.51 8.75
N MET A 124 8.65 6.73 9.80
CA MET A 124 9.14 7.34 11.06
C MET A 124 10.12 6.42 11.81
N THR A 125 9.77 5.14 11.92
CA THR A 125 10.57 4.14 12.66
C THR A 125 11.96 3.99 12.04
N ARG A 126 12.07 4.02 10.72
CA ARG A 126 13.36 4.08 9.99
C ARG A 126 14.28 5.19 10.52
N ARG A 127 13.72 6.34 10.87
CA ARG A 127 14.43 7.51 11.40
C ARG A 127 14.43 7.55 12.92
N GLU A 128 14.18 6.40 13.55
CA GLU A 128 14.25 6.19 15.00
C GLU A 128 13.23 7.03 15.79
N ILE A 129 12.14 7.42 15.13
CA ILE A 129 11.02 8.13 15.74
C ILE A 129 9.96 7.12 16.14
N ASN A 130 9.68 7.04 17.43
CA ASN A 130 8.59 6.22 17.94
C ASN A 130 7.25 6.97 17.79
N SER A 131 6.17 6.21 17.63
CA SER A 131 4.82 6.73 17.41
C SER A 131 3.78 5.71 17.85
N PHE A 132 2.50 6.06 17.86
CA PHE A 132 1.41 5.14 18.18
C PHE A 132 0.26 5.26 17.18
N ASN A 133 -0.12 4.14 16.57
CA ASN A 133 -1.29 4.04 15.69
C ASN A 133 -2.57 3.86 16.52
N ASP A 134 -3.50 4.82 16.43
CA ASP A 134 -4.76 4.73 17.14
C ASP A 134 -5.67 3.59 16.65
N MET A 135 -5.45 3.00 15.47
CA MET A 135 -6.14 1.78 15.04
C MET A 135 -5.93 0.62 16.04
N ASN A 136 -4.82 0.60 16.78
CA ASN A 136 -4.56 -0.38 17.83
C ASN A 136 -5.53 -0.28 19.03
N SER A 137 -6.31 0.81 19.12
CA SER A 137 -7.33 1.01 20.14
C SER A 137 -8.75 0.67 19.69
N PHE A 138 -8.93 0.08 18.50
CA PHE A 138 -10.23 -0.20 17.88
C PHE A 138 -11.14 1.05 17.82
N PRO A 139 -10.75 2.10 17.07
CA PRO A 139 -11.45 3.38 17.00
C PRO A 139 -12.75 3.32 16.18
N PHE A 140 -13.59 2.33 16.40
CA PHE A 140 -14.80 2.09 15.64
C PHE A 140 -15.70 3.33 15.62
N GLY A 141 -16.06 3.78 14.41
CA GLY A 141 -16.95 4.93 14.22
C GLY A 141 -16.29 6.32 14.33
N LYS A 142 -14.99 6.42 14.68
CA LYS A 142 -14.28 7.71 14.66
C LYS A 142 -14.14 8.24 13.23
N SER A 143 -14.26 9.56 13.06
CA SER A 143 -14.16 10.23 11.76
C SER A 143 -12.72 10.35 11.25
N LEU A 144 -11.76 10.42 12.16
CA LEU A 144 -10.32 10.48 11.90
C LEU A 144 -9.61 9.54 12.87
N VAL A 145 -8.57 8.90 12.37
CA VAL A 145 -7.67 8.05 13.14
C VAL A 145 -6.28 8.60 13.00
N TYR A 146 -5.57 8.67 14.12
CA TYR A 146 -4.32 9.41 14.21
C TYR A 146 -3.16 8.46 14.43
N VAL A 147 -1.99 8.90 13.96
CA VAL A 147 -0.73 8.39 14.43
C VAL A 147 -0.12 9.47 15.33
N ARG A 148 -0.09 9.17 16.63
CA ARG A 148 0.19 10.13 17.70
C ARG A 148 1.47 9.81 18.45
N LYS A 149 1.74 10.56 19.53
CA LYS A 149 2.98 10.51 20.33
C LYS A 149 4.24 10.88 19.55
N VAL A 150 4.09 11.69 18.51
CA VAL A 150 5.21 12.27 17.74
C VAL A 150 5.45 13.68 18.25
N LYS A 151 6.72 14.04 18.49
CA LYS A 151 7.08 15.38 18.97
C LYS A 151 7.25 16.34 17.81
N ASP A 152 7.15 17.63 18.10
CA ASP A 152 7.36 18.66 17.07
C ASP A 152 8.83 18.67 16.62
N GLU A 153 9.78 18.39 17.52
CA GLU A 153 11.21 18.28 17.19
C GLU A 153 11.50 17.12 16.22
N ASP A 154 10.76 16.00 16.35
CA ASP A 154 10.90 14.85 15.45
C ASP A 154 10.46 15.22 14.02
N LEU A 155 9.37 16.00 13.91
CA LEU A 155 8.84 16.46 12.61
C LEU A 155 9.72 17.53 11.97
N ILE A 156 10.28 18.45 12.78
CA ILE A 156 11.28 19.42 12.33
C ILE A 156 12.50 18.67 11.77
N MET A 157 13.02 17.70 12.52
CA MET A 157 14.17 16.90 12.12
C MET A 157 13.91 16.16 10.79
N LEU A 158 12.74 15.51 10.64
CA LEU A 158 12.37 14.85 9.39
C LEU A 158 12.28 15.83 8.23
N SER A 159 11.58 16.94 8.42
CA SER A 159 11.37 17.95 7.37
C SER A 159 12.70 18.57 6.93
N ASP A 160 13.58 18.89 7.85
CA ASP A 160 14.76 19.71 7.56
C ASP A 160 15.96 18.85 7.11
N HIS A 161 16.12 17.66 7.68
CA HIS A 161 17.26 16.77 7.41
C HIS A 161 16.92 15.57 6.51
N TYR A 162 15.67 15.13 6.49
CA TYR A 162 15.21 13.95 5.74
C TYR A 162 14.04 14.27 4.81
N LYS A 163 14.12 15.40 4.10
CA LYS A 163 13.10 15.96 3.20
C LYS A 163 12.35 14.94 2.34
N GLN A 164 13.07 13.96 1.79
CA GLN A 164 12.48 12.93 0.94
C GLN A 164 11.64 11.92 1.73
N ASP A 165 12.12 11.49 2.90
CA ASP A 165 11.32 10.65 3.79
C ASP A 165 10.16 11.43 4.37
N PHE A 166 10.32 12.72 4.66
CA PHE A 166 9.21 13.56 5.13
C PHE A 166 8.09 13.66 4.08
N ARG A 167 8.44 13.82 2.79
CA ARG A 167 7.44 13.76 1.70
C ARG A 167 6.85 12.36 1.56
N ARG A 168 7.66 11.30 1.60
CA ARG A 168 7.16 9.92 1.54
C ARG A 168 6.22 9.62 2.69
N LEU A 169 6.56 10.07 3.89
CA LEU A 169 5.79 9.89 5.09
C LEU A 169 4.35 10.33 4.84
N MET A 170 4.11 11.45 4.19
CA MET A 170 2.75 11.96 3.93
C MET A 170 1.93 11.16 2.91
N ILE A 171 2.52 10.22 2.19
CA ILE A 171 1.83 9.44 1.15
C ILE A 171 1.90 7.92 1.40
N ALA A 172 2.62 7.50 2.44
CA ALA A 172 2.93 6.11 2.69
C ALA A 172 1.67 5.26 2.94
N GLY A 173 0.63 5.79 3.58
CA GLY A 173 -0.61 5.06 3.80
C GLY A 173 -1.32 4.67 2.49
N ASN A 174 -1.41 5.58 1.52
CA ASN A 174 -1.95 5.29 0.19
C ASN A 174 -1.05 4.29 -0.57
N GLU A 175 0.28 4.45 -0.47
CA GLU A 175 1.25 3.49 -1.01
C GLU A 175 0.96 2.07 -0.49
N GLY A 176 0.73 1.91 0.82
CA GLY A 176 0.45 0.61 1.44
C GLY A 176 -0.86 -0.02 0.99
N GLN A 177 -1.92 0.78 0.85
CA GLN A 177 -3.21 0.28 0.40
C GLN A 177 -3.19 -0.20 -1.06
N LEU A 178 -2.48 0.52 -1.94
CA LEU A 178 -2.29 0.10 -3.33
C LEU A 178 -1.31 -1.09 -3.45
N HIS A 179 -0.32 -1.19 -2.57
CA HIS A 179 0.57 -2.33 -2.47
C HIS A 179 -0.17 -3.61 -2.01
N GLN A 180 -1.11 -3.48 -1.08
CA GLN A 180 -2.03 -4.56 -0.70
C GLN A 180 -2.85 -5.05 -1.89
N ILE A 181 -3.48 -4.15 -2.63
CA ILE A 181 -4.25 -4.53 -3.83
C ILE A 181 -3.35 -5.27 -4.83
N GLN A 182 -2.14 -4.76 -5.11
CA GLN A 182 -1.21 -5.44 -6.03
C GLN A 182 -0.88 -6.86 -5.57
N THR A 183 -0.60 -7.04 -4.27
CA THR A 183 -0.20 -8.32 -3.71
C THR A 183 -1.34 -9.34 -3.78
N LEU A 184 -2.55 -8.95 -3.40
CA LEU A 184 -3.73 -9.81 -3.47
C LEU A 184 -4.09 -10.15 -4.93
N GLN A 185 -3.98 -9.19 -5.86
CA GLN A 185 -4.17 -9.46 -7.30
C GLN A 185 -3.15 -10.44 -7.86
N LYS A 186 -1.87 -10.33 -7.45
CA LYS A 186 -0.83 -11.32 -7.78
C LYS A 186 -1.23 -12.69 -7.24
N ASN A 187 -1.68 -12.78 -6.00
CA ASN A 187 -2.10 -14.05 -5.40
C ASN A 187 -3.31 -14.67 -6.13
N ASP A 188 -4.36 -13.90 -6.41
CA ASP A 188 -5.53 -14.37 -7.15
C ASP A 188 -5.14 -14.91 -8.53
N PHE A 189 -4.25 -14.21 -9.25
CA PHE A 189 -3.81 -14.62 -10.59
C PHE A 189 -2.89 -15.85 -10.58
N TYR A 190 -1.88 -15.86 -9.71
CA TYR A 190 -0.82 -16.88 -9.73
C TYR A 190 -1.10 -18.11 -8.87
N LEU A 191 -1.93 -17.99 -7.83
CA LEU A 191 -2.28 -19.08 -6.92
C LEU A 191 -3.70 -19.62 -7.14
N ASN A 192 -4.49 -18.97 -8.00
CA ASN A 192 -5.88 -19.30 -8.30
C ASN A 192 -6.79 -19.26 -7.05
N GLN A 193 -6.55 -18.34 -6.12
CA GLN A 193 -7.20 -18.31 -4.80
C GLN A 193 -8.74 -18.15 -4.86
N ASP A 194 -9.28 -17.51 -5.89
CA ASP A 194 -10.73 -17.27 -6.10
C ASP A 194 -11.45 -16.83 -4.82
N LEU A 195 -10.81 -15.92 -4.08
CA LEU A 195 -11.34 -15.35 -2.86
C LEU A 195 -12.16 -14.10 -3.20
N PRO A 196 -13.24 -13.79 -2.46
CA PRO A 196 -14.07 -12.60 -2.69
C PRO A 196 -13.35 -11.30 -2.29
N HIS A 197 -12.20 -10.98 -2.89
CA HIS A 197 -11.42 -9.75 -2.65
C HIS A 197 -11.93 -8.52 -3.41
N ILE A 198 -12.87 -8.69 -4.33
CA ILE A 198 -13.44 -7.58 -5.12
C ILE A 198 -13.98 -6.43 -4.26
N PRO A 199 -14.75 -6.68 -3.17
CA PRO A 199 -15.22 -5.60 -2.31
C PRO A 199 -14.07 -4.81 -1.69
N LEU A 200 -13.03 -5.49 -1.19
CA LEU A 200 -11.81 -4.88 -0.67
C LEU A 200 -11.10 -4.03 -1.73
N TYR A 201 -10.96 -4.54 -2.96
CA TYR A 201 -10.34 -3.80 -4.06
C TYR A 201 -11.07 -2.49 -4.34
N TRP A 202 -12.40 -2.54 -4.43
CA TRP A 202 -13.23 -1.35 -4.62
C TRP A 202 -13.16 -0.40 -3.42
N MET A 203 -13.31 -0.92 -2.21
CA MET A 203 -13.29 -0.11 -0.99
C MET A 203 -11.97 0.64 -0.85
N SER A 204 -10.84 -0.06 -1.00
CA SER A 204 -9.50 0.53 -0.90
C SER A 204 -9.25 1.56 -2.00
N THR A 205 -9.58 1.23 -3.26
CA THR A 205 -9.37 2.15 -4.40
C THR A 205 -10.24 3.40 -4.27
N MET A 206 -11.52 3.26 -3.96
CA MET A 206 -12.46 4.39 -3.84
C MET A 206 -12.19 5.26 -2.63
N THR A 207 -11.73 4.68 -1.51
CA THR A 207 -11.33 5.46 -0.33
C THR A 207 -10.14 6.35 -0.66
N ASN A 208 -9.15 5.81 -1.36
CA ASN A 208 -7.97 6.56 -1.80
C ASN A 208 -8.30 7.66 -2.80
N ILE A 209 -9.11 7.35 -3.82
CA ILE A 209 -9.60 8.36 -4.79
C ILE A 209 -10.37 9.46 -4.07
N GLY A 210 -11.31 9.10 -3.21
CA GLY A 210 -12.14 10.03 -2.47
C GLY A 210 -11.32 10.96 -1.59
N TYR A 211 -10.39 10.42 -0.81
CA TYR A 211 -9.56 11.19 0.12
C TYR A 211 -8.67 12.18 -0.63
N LEU A 212 -7.92 11.73 -1.64
CA LEU A 212 -7.03 12.60 -2.41
C LEU A 212 -7.77 13.74 -3.13
N ASN A 213 -8.92 13.45 -3.75
CA ASN A 213 -9.73 14.48 -4.40
C ASN A 213 -10.31 15.47 -3.38
N GLN A 214 -10.74 14.99 -2.22
CA GLN A 214 -11.28 15.84 -1.18
C GLN A 214 -10.21 16.78 -0.61
N SER A 215 -8.97 16.32 -0.42
CA SER A 215 -7.86 17.14 0.10
C SER A 215 -7.53 18.36 -0.76
N GLY A 216 -7.88 18.39 -2.05
CA GLY A 216 -7.76 19.58 -2.90
C GLY A 216 -8.94 20.57 -2.85
N SER A 217 -10.04 20.20 -2.17
CA SER A 217 -11.31 20.93 -2.15
C SER A 217 -11.47 21.82 -0.91
N ASP A 218 -12.27 22.90 -1.01
CA ASP A 218 -12.48 23.80 0.13
C ASP A 218 -13.26 23.16 1.29
N VAL A 219 -14.00 22.09 1.02
CA VAL A 219 -14.70 21.31 2.04
C VAL A 219 -13.71 20.75 3.06
N PHE A 220 -12.48 20.46 2.64
CA PHE A 220 -11.45 19.89 3.51
C PHE A 220 -10.86 20.90 4.50
N ASN A 221 -11.02 22.22 4.26
CA ASN A 221 -10.66 23.25 5.24
C ASN A 221 -11.41 23.02 6.56
N LYS A 222 -12.72 22.73 6.48
CA LYS A 222 -13.56 22.50 7.67
C LYS A 222 -13.13 21.25 8.44
N ILE A 223 -12.74 20.19 7.73
CA ILE A 223 -12.25 18.95 8.35
C ILE A 223 -10.97 19.23 9.14
N ILE A 224 -10.07 20.05 8.60
CA ILE A 224 -8.85 20.47 9.27
C ILE A 224 -9.15 21.36 10.49
N ASP A 225 -10.14 22.24 10.41
CA ASP A 225 -10.56 23.06 11.55
C ASP A 225 -11.08 22.19 12.71
N GLU A 226 -11.97 21.24 12.40
CA GLU A 226 -12.49 20.27 13.37
C GLU A 226 -11.37 19.39 13.98
N ALA A 227 -10.36 19.03 13.17
CA ALA A 227 -9.21 18.25 13.63
C ALA A 227 -8.28 19.04 14.57
N ASN A 228 -7.94 20.29 14.22
CA ASN A 228 -7.15 21.18 15.08
C ASN A 228 -7.84 21.46 16.43
N GLU A 229 -9.17 21.64 16.43
CA GLU A 229 -9.93 21.82 17.66
C GLU A 229 -9.82 20.59 18.57
N LYS A 230 -9.97 19.39 17.98
CA LYS A 230 -9.89 18.12 18.71
C LYS A 230 -8.49 17.79 19.23
N ASP A 231 -7.46 18.18 18.49
CA ASP A 231 -6.06 17.99 18.86
C ASP A 231 -5.71 18.71 20.19
N GLY A 232 -6.25 19.91 20.38
CA GLY A 232 -6.09 20.67 21.63
C GLY A 232 -4.63 21.00 21.97
N ALA A 233 -4.35 21.25 23.26
CA ALA A 233 -3.01 21.66 23.72
C ALA A 233 -2.04 20.50 24.01
N ASP A 234 -2.50 19.25 24.01
CA ASP A 234 -1.66 18.07 24.30
C ASP A 234 -1.02 17.54 23.02
N ILE A 235 0.25 17.92 22.79
CA ILE A 235 1.04 17.51 21.61
C ILE A 235 1.05 15.99 21.42
N SER A 236 1.02 15.21 22.51
CA SER A 236 1.10 13.74 22.45
C SER A 236 -0.15 13.07 21.86
N LYS A 237 -1.27 13.79 21.79
CA LYS A 237 -2.54 13.32 21.22
C LYS A 237 -2.75 13.76 19.78
N ARG A 238 -1.95 14.70 19.28
CA ARG A 238 -2.05 15.21 17.92
C ARG A 238 -1.62 14.17 16.91
N ASP A 239 -2.29 14.20 15.78
CA ASP A 239 -1.82 13.47 14.61
C ASP A 239 -0.48 14.03 14.11
N PHE A 240 0.41 13.18 13.56
CA PHE A 240 1.71 13.64 13.08
C PHE A 240 1.62 14.36 11.73
N THR A 241 0.68 13.96 10.88
CA THR A 241 0.55 14.40 9.48
C THR A 241 -0.28 15.67 9.42
N GLY A 242 -1.32 15.70 10.25
CA GLY A 242 -2.43 16.61 10.16
C GLY A 242 -3.26 16.33 8.92
N ALA A 243 -2.74 16.70 7.75
CA ALA A 243 -3.38 16.46 6.46
C ALA A 243 -2.35 15.99 5.43
N ASP A 244 -2.38 14.69 5.15
CA ASP A 244 -1.42 13.96 4.31
C ASP A 244 -1.10 14.71 3.00
N PHE A 245 -2.09 14.83 2.12
CA PHE A 245 -1.83 15.27 0.75
C PHE A 245 -1.60 16.77 0.59
N THR A 246 -2.18 17.60 1.47
CA THR A 246 -1.90 19.04 1.46
C THR A 246 -0.50 19.31 2.01
N THR A 247 -0.09 18.58 3.04
CA THR A 247 1.29 18.64 3.55
C THR A 247 2.29 18.14 2.53
N TRP A 248 2.00 17.02 1.87
CA TRP A 248 2.84 16.46 0.81
C TRP A 248 3.07 17.47 -0.33
N VAL A 249 2.01 18.10 -0.84
CA VAL A 249 2.14 19.04 -1.95
C VAL A 249 2.81 20.35 -1.52
N ASP A 250 2.57 20.86 -0.30
CA ASP A 250 3.33 22.00 0.23
C ASP A 250 4.83 21.68 0.28
N ALA A 251 5.19 20.51 0.79
CA ALA A 251 6.58 20.07 0.91
C ALA A 251 7.26 19.75 -0.45
N LEU A 252 6.48 19.50 -1.52
CA LEU A 252 6.99 19.41 -2.88
C LEU A 252 7.31 20.80 -3.46
N PHE A 253 6.40 21.76 -3.28
CA PHE A 253 6.52 23.10 -3.85
C PHE A 253 7.47 24.01 -3.05
N PHE A 254 7.59 23.78 -1.74
CA PHE A 254 8.41 24.55 -0.82
C PHE A 254 9.37 23.63 -0.03
N PRO A 255 10.30 22.93 -0.71
CA PRO A 255 11.14 21.88 -0.10
C PRO A 255 12.15 22.40 0.92
N ASP A 256 12.40 23.71 0.96
CA ASP A 256 13.35 24.37 1.87
C ASP A 256 12.65 25.22 2.94
N LYS A 257 11.32 25.24 2.97
CA LYS A 257 10.54 25.95 3.99
C LYS A 257 10.72 25.24 5.33
N PRO A 258 11.23 25.92 6.37
CA PRO A 258 11.34 25.35 7.72
C PRO A 258 9.99 24.83 8.21
N TYR A 259 10.00 23.68 8.89
CA TYR A 259 8.75 23.11 9.41
C TYR A 259 8.04 24.03 10.41
N ALA A 260 8.81 24.78 11.19
CA ALA A 260 8.31 25.74 12.18
C ALA A 260 7.50 26.90 11.58
N ASP A 261 7.67 27.20 10.29
CA ASP A 261 6.96 28.29 9.60
C ASP A 261 5.46 28.02 9.42
N ARG A 262 4.98 26.81 9.77
CA ARG A 262 3.53 26.53 9.85
C ARG A 262 2.82 27.34 10.95
N GLY A 263 3.59 27.91 11.88
CA GLY A 263 3.07 28.76 12.94
C GLY A 263 2.52 27.97 14.13
N LEU A 264 2.03 28.73 15.11
CA LEU A 264 1.51 28.19 16.36
C LEU A 264 0.19 27.46 16.14
N HIS A 265 0.02 26.31 16.78
CA HIS A 265 -1.26 25.60 16.81
C HIS A 265 -2.36 26.50 17.39
N PRO A 266 -3.64 26.40 16.93
CA PRO A 266 -4.73 27.22 17.43
C PRO A 266 -4.94 27.20 18.95
N SER A 267 -4.51 26.13 19.63
CA SER A 267 -4.53 26.02 21.09
C SER A 267 -3.48 26.89 21.81
N GLY A 268 -2.57 27.54 21.08
CA GLY A 268 -1.45 28.32 21.63
C GLY A 268 -0.22 27.51 22.05
N VAL A 269 -0.18 26.19 21.80
CA VAL A 269 0.91 25.29 22.24
C VAL A 269 1.43 24.46 21.07
N GLY A 270 2.73 24.46 20.82
CA GLY A 270 3.35 23.66 19.74
C GLY A 270 2.98 24.11 18.32
N ILE A 271 3.45 23.39 17.32
CA ILE A 271 3.30 23.74 15.89
C ILE A 271 1.92 23.33 15.36
N ASN A 272 1.34 24.17 14.50
CA ASN A 272 0.19 23.78 13.69
C ASN A 272 0.63 22.80 12.60
N ARG A 273 0.28 21.52 12.74
CA ARG A 273 0.70 20.49 11.80
C ARG A 273 -0.10 20.52 10.49
N TYR A 274 -1.31 21.04 10.49
CA TYR A 274 -2.18 20.98 9.33
C TYR A 274 -1.93 22.14 8.36
N ILE A 275 -1.94 21.81 7.06
CA ILE A 275 -1.98 22.79 5.99
C ILE A 275 -3.33 22.68 5.29
N LYS A 276 -4.08 23.77 5.29
CA LYS A 276 -5.38 23.84 4.65
C LYS A 276 -5.25 23.93 3.13
N PRO A 277 -6.20 23.36 2.37
CA PRO A 277 -6.30 23.60 0.92
C PRO A 277 -6.31 25.08 0.55
N SER A 278 -6.93 25.94 1.38
CA SER A 278 -6.95 27.40 1.17
C SER A 278 -5.62 28.11 1.46
N GLN A 279 -4.69 27.44 2.15
CA GLN A 279 -3.34 27.96 2.45
C GLN A 279 -2.31 27.55 1.39
N LEU A 280 -2.63 26.59 0.52
CA LEU A 280 -1.77 26.21 -0.59
C LEU A 280 -1.71 27.32 -1.64
N SER A 281 -0.57 27.46 -2.31
CA SER A 281 -0.50 28.29 -3.52
C SER A 281 -1.45 27.76 -4.60
N SER A 282 -1.84 28.62 -5.54
CA SER A 282 -2.69 28.26 -6.67
C SER A 282 -2.11 27.09 -7.47
N GLU A 283 -0.79 27.07 -7.66
CA GLU A 283 -0.05 26.04 -8.40
C GLU A 283 -0.04 24.71 -7.62
N ALA A 284 0.30 24.75 -6.33
CA ALA A 284 0.31 23.56 -5.47
C ALA A 284 -1.09 22.93 -5.40
N ARG A 285 -2.13 23.75 -5.23
CA ARG A 285 -3.51 23.29 -5.19
C ARG A 285 -3.97 22.73 -6.53
N SER A 286 -3.60 23.35 -7.64
CA SER A 286 -3.90 22.86 -8.99
C SER A 286 -3.21 21.51 -9.25
N TYR A 287 -1.94 21.38 -8.85
CA TYR A 287 -1.19 20.14 -8.94
C TYR A 287 -1.86 19.03 -8.13
N LEU A 288 -2.25 19.29 -6.87
CA LEU A 288 -2.95 18.32 -6.03
C LEU A 288 -4.26 17.83 -6.67
N LYS A 289 -5.07 18.74 -7.23
CA LYS A 289 -6.29 18.37 -7.96
C LYS A 289 -5.99 17.52 -9.20
N LYS A 290 -4.92 17.83 -9.94
CA LYS A 290 -4.46 17.00 -11.07
C LYS A 290 -4.11 15.59 -10.60
N GLN A 291 -3.40 15.44 -9.48
CA GLN A 291 -3.09 14.12 -8.93
C GLN A 291 -4.35 13.35 -8.49
N GLY A 292 -5.32 14.04 -7.89
CA GLY A 292 -6.63 13.47 -7.56
C GLY A 292 -7.36 12.92 -8.80
N ASN A 293 -7.32 13.66 -9.91
CA ASN A 293 -7.91 13.21 -11.18
C ASN A 293 -7.16 12.01 -11.78
N LEU A 294 -5.82 12.01 -11.74
CA LEU A 294 -5.01 10.88 -12.22
C LEU A 294 -5.22 9.62 -11.38
N HIS A 295 -5.60 9.75 -10.11
CA HIS A 295 -5.81 8.60 -9.23
C HIS A 295 -7.01 7.73 -9.63
N TRP A 296 -7.92 8.23 -10.48
CA TRP A 296 -8.96 7.43 -11.11
C TRP A 296 -8.42 6.36 -12.07
N LEU A 297 -7.18 6.49 -12.56
CA LEU A 297 -6.51 5.46 -13.35
C LEU A 297 -6.40 4.12 -12.60
N ASN A 298 -6.38 4.13 -11.26
CA ASN A 298 -6.36 2.91 -10.45
C ASN A 298 -7.61 2.03 -10.64
N LEU A 299 -8.68 2.53 -11.28
CA LEU A 299 -9.85 1.72 -11.64
C LEU A 299 -9.63 0.85 -12.89
N LEU A 300 -8.55 1.08 -13.64
CA LEU A 300 -8.26 0.34 -14.87
C LEU A 300 -7.57 -0.99 -14.54
N SER A 301 -8.35 -1.95 -14.05
CA SER A 301 -7.90 -3.33 -13.82
C SER A 301 -9.05 -4.33 -13.96
N PRO A 302 -8.93 -5.39 -14.78
CA PRO A 302 -9.93 -6.46 -14.85
C PRO A 302 -10.20 -7.15 -13.50
N HIS A 303 -9.23 -7.13 -12.59
CA HIS A 303 -9.38 -7.70 -11.24
C HIS A 303 -10.48 -7.01 -10.41
N LEU A 304 -10.70 -5.70 -10.60
CA LEU A 304 -11.79 -4.97 -9.93
C LEU A 304 -13.18 -5.45 -10.37
N PHE A 305 -13.26 -6.13 -11.52
CA PHE A 305 -14.52 -6.55 -12.13
C PHE A 305 -14.69 -8.08 -12.13
N GLY A 306 -13.87 -8.80 -11.35
CA GLY A 306 -13.97 -10.26 -11.23
C GLY A 306 -13.34 -11.06 -12.37
N PHE A 307 -12.44 -10.43 -13.14
CA PHE A 307 -11.66 -11.09 -14.17
C PHE A 307 -10.17 -11.09 -13.80
N PRO A 308 -9.76 -11.76 -12.70
CA PRO A 308 -8.36 -11.73 -12.28
C PRO A 308 -7.46 -12.40 -13.33
N LYS A 309 -7.97 -13.38 -14.08
CA LYS A 309 -7.18 -14.26 -14.97
C LYS A 309 -7.89 -14.51 -16.29
N ILE A 310 -7.37 -13.96 -17.38
CA ILE A 310 -7.96 -14.06 -18.73
C ILE A 310 -7.17 -15.09 -19.55
N LYS A 311 -7.84 -16.07 -20.14
CA LYS A 311 -7.19 -17.07 -21.02
C LYS A 311 -6.83 -16.41 -22.36
N LEU A 312 -5.54 -16.40 -22.70
CA LEU A 312 -5.03 -15.80 -23.94
C LEU A 312 -4.99 -16.79 -25.10
N LYS A 313 -4.52 -18.01 -24.82
CA LYS A 313 -4.47 -19.11 -25.81
C LYS A 313 -4.39 -20.47 -25.13
N SER A 314 -4.72 -21.51 -25.90
CA SER A 314 -4.53 -22.91 -25.54
C SER A 314 -3.57 -23.55 -26.53
N THR A 315 -2.66 -24.37 -26.02
CA THR A 315 -1.73 -25.17 -26.83
C THR A 315 -1.74 -26.61 -26.33
N GLU A 316 -1.10 -27.53 -27.06
CA GLU A 316 -0.84 -28.89 -26.59
C GLU A 316 -0.11 -28.94 -25.24
N ASN A 317 0.70 -27.92 -24.94
CA ASN A 317 1.49 -27.81 -23.71
C ASN A 317 0.72 -27.18 -22.54
N GLY A 318 -0.54 -26.78 -22.75
CA GLY A 318 -1.41 -26.16 -21.75
C GLY A 318 -1.87 -24.74 -22.11
N HIS A 319 -2.51 -24.08 -21.14
CA HIS A 319 -3.10 -22.75 -21.27
C HIS A 319 -2.13 -21.61 -20.91
N TYR A 320 -2.29 -20.50 -21.61
CA TYR A 320 -1.62 -19.24 -21.33
C TYR A 320 -2.64 -18.24 -20.82
N TYR A 321 -2.27 -17.47 -19.80
CA TYR A 321 -3.14 -16.50 -19.15
C TYR A 321 -2.48 -15.13 -19.04
N GLY A 322 -3.30 -14.08 -19.06
CA GLY A 322 -2.88 -12.70 -18.90
C GLY A 322 -3.88 -11.89 -18.08
N SER A 323 -3.40 -10.80 -17.51
CA SER A 323 -4.21 -9.73 -16.92
C SER A 323 -3.35 -8.46 -16.81
N PHE A 324 -3.94 -7.34 -16.42
CA PHE A 324 -3.22 -6.09 -16.21
C PHE A 324 -3.85 -5.23 -15.10
N ALA A 325 -3.11 -4.23 -14.64
CA ALA A 325 -3.65 -3.15 -13.82
C ALA A 325 -2.87 -1.87 -14.09
N VAL A 326 -3.55 -0.74 -14.21
CA VAL A 326 -2.90 0.57 -14.18
C VAL A 326 -2.87 1.05 -12.73
N ARG A 327 -1.74 1.60 -12.28
CA ARG A 327 -1.66 2.27 -10.98
C ARG A 327 -1.20 3.70 -11.13
N HIS A 328 -1.79 4.57 -10.33
CA HIS A 328 -1.29 5.90 -10.07
C HIS A 328 -0.95 6.00 -8.58
N LEU A 329 0.35 6.08 -8.29
CA LEU A 329 0.90 6.21 -6.95
C LEU A 329 1.52 7.59 -6.79
N LEU A 330 1.34 8.22 -5.65
CA LEU A 330 2.14 9.40 -5.30
C LEU A 330 3.55 8.95 -4.90
N THR A 331 4.55 9.80 -5.12
CA THR A 331 5.94 9.54 -4.75
C THR A 331 6.56 10.75 -4.04
N PRO A 332 7.74 10.62 -3.40
CA PRO A 332 8.43 11.76 -2.78
C PRO A 332 8.82 12.89 -3.74
N PHE A 333 8.72 12.63 -5.05
CA PHE A 333 9.12 13.54 -6.12
C PHE A 333 7.99 13.83 -7.12
N GLY A 334 6.75 13.39 -6.86
CA GLY A 334 5.62 13.56 -7.76
C GLY A 334 4.73 12.32 -7.83
N ASN A 335 4.77 11.56 -8.92
CA ASN A 335 3.99 10.34 -9.03
C ASN A 335 4.71 9.25 -9.83
N ASP A 336 4.17 8.04 -9.75
CA ASP A 336 4.40 6.94 -10.67
C ASP A 336 3.05 6.54 -11.28
N ILE A 337 2.98 6.58 -12.61
CA ILE A 337 1.91 5.94 -13.37
C ILE A 337 2.50 4.68 -13.98
N ASN A 338 2.05 3.52 -13.51
CA ASN A 338 2.58 2.24 -13.97
C ASN A 338 1.50 1.33 -14.56
N LEU A 339 1.95 0.43 -15.43
CA LEU A 339 1.18 -0.67 -15.98
C LEU A 339 1.75 -1.99 -15.47
N ASP A 340 1.02 -2.63 -14.57
CA ASP A 340 1.26 -4.01 -14.15
C ASP A 340 0.76 -4.98 -15.23
N ILE A 341 1.58 -5.95 -15.59
CA ILE A 341 1.25 -7.01 -16.53
C ILE A 341 1.47 -8.35 -15.85
N PHE A 342 0.40 -9.13 -15.76
CA PHE A 342 0.40 -10.47 -15.19
C PHE A 342 0.40 -11.47 -16.34
N TYR A 343 1.34 -12.42 -16.34
CA TYR A 343 1.43 -13.41 -17.40
C TYR A 343 1.77 -14.79 -16.85
N GLN A 344 1.01 -15.80 -17.26
CA GLN A 344 1.27 -17.18 -16.86
C GLN A 344 1.29 -18.08 -18.08
N THR A 345 2.36 -18.85 -18.19
CA THR A 345 2.49 -19.98 -19.11
C THR A 345 2.23 -21.28 -18.34
N PRO A 346 2.12 -22.43 -19.03
CA PRO A 346 1.95 -23.72 -18.34
C PRO A 346 3.10 -24.07 -17.36
N LYS A 347 4.30 -23.48 -17.53
CA LYS A 347 5.51 -23.83 -16.77
C LYS A 347 6.09 -22.70 -15.91
N ASN A 348 5.64 -21.47 -16.12
CA ASN A 348 6.25 -20.27 -15.54
C ASN A 348 5.20 -19.19 -15.30
N LYS A 349 5.40 -18.43 -14.24
CA LYS A 349 4.60 -17.28 -13.82
C LYS A 349 5.49 -16.05 -13.87
N PHE A 350 5.06 -15.02 -14.60
CA PHE A 350 5.82 -13.81 -14.86
C PHE A 350 5.01 -12.57 -14.53
N PHE A 351 5.64 -11.63 -13.84
CA PHE A 351 5.11 -10.29 -13.62
C PHE A 351 6.03 -9.26 -14.28
N PHE A 352 5.44 -8.27 -14.93
CA PHE A 352 6.17 -7.12 -15.46
C PHE A 352 5.48 -5.84 -15.01
N ALA A 353 6.25 -4.77 -14.85
CA ALA A 353 5.69 -3.44 -14.72
C ALA A 353 6.46 -2.42 -15.56
N LEU A 354 5.72 -1.54 -16.23
CA LEU A 354 6.25 -0.38 -16.94
C LEU A 354 5.96 0.85 -16.10
N HIS A 355 6.98 1.56 -15.67
CA HIS A 355 6.85 2.74 -14.81
C HIS A 355 7.07 4.02 -15.60
N ASN A 356 6.17 4.98 -15.42
CA ASN A 356 6.36 6.36 -15.83
C ASN A 356 6.37 7.23 -14.57
N TYR A 357 7.57 7.51 -14.07
CA TYR A 357 7.81 8.41 -12.97
C TYR A 357 7.72 9.85 -13.44
N ASN A 358 6.89 10.66 -12.79
CA ASN A 358 6.75 12.07 -13.13
C ASN A 358 7.10 12.93 -11.92
N ASN A 359 7.81 14.02 -12.19
CA ASN A 359 7.85 15.16 -11.28
C ASN A 359 7.04 16.32 -11.88
N LEU A 360 7.31 17.58 -11.49
CA LEU A 360 6.52 18.71 -11.97
C LEU A 360 6.50 18.83 -13.50
N ASN A 361 7.68 18.71 -14.14
CA ASN A 361 7.89 19.09 -15.54
C ASN A 361 8.63 18.02 -16.36
N SER A 362 8.97 16.87 -15.79
CA SER A 362 9.76 15.84 -16.46
C SER A 362 9.24 14.44 -16.14
N SER A 363 9.42 13.56 -17.12
CA SER A 363 9.10 12.13 -17.04
C SER A 363 10.37 11.30 -17.06
N PHE A 364 10.35 10.22 -16.32
CA PHE A 364 11.44 9.25 -16.20
C PHE A 364 10.83 7.85 -16.23
N PHE A 365 11.62 6.84 -16.57
CA PHE A 365 11.09 5.52 -16.88
C PHE A 365 11.72 4.44 -16.01
N GLY A 366 10.94 3.39 -15.74
CA GLY A 366 11.43 2.17 -15.10
C GLY A 366 10.81 0.92 -15.72
N LEU A 367 11.52 -0.18 -15.59
CA LEU A 367 11.09 -1.50 -15.99
C LEU A 367 11.26 -2.45 -14.81
N GLU A 368 10.22 -3.20 -14.50
CA GLU A 368 10.24 -4.28 -13.52
C GLU A 368 9.93 -5.61 -14.22
N GLY A 369 10.65 -6.66 -13.83
CA GLY A 369 10.38 -8.03 -14.26
C GLY A 369 10.60 -9.01 -13.12
N ALA A 370 9.68 -9.96 -12.96
CA ALA A 370 9.78 -11.01 -11.97
C ALA A 370 9.33 -12.37 -12.49
N ILE A 371 9.96 -13.43 -12.00
CA ILE A 371 9.52 -14.80 -12.09
C ILE A 371 9.01 -15.25 -10.72
N ILE A 372 7.83 -15.84 -10.68
CA ILE A 372 7.12 -16.16 -9.42
C ILE A 372 7.09 -17.68 -9.22
N ASP A 373 7.52 -18.11 -8.02
CA ASP A 373 7.44 -19.49 -7.53
C ASP A 373 7.92 -20.54 -8.54
N LYS A 374 9.08 -20.31 -9.18
CA LYS A 374 9.66 -21.30 -10.08
C LYS A 374 10.05 -22.53 -9.27
N PRO A 375 9.52 -23.73 -9.59
CA PRO A 375 9.83 -24.92 -8.83
C PRO A 375 11.20 -25.51 -9.22
N PHE A 376 11.93 -25.94 -8.18
CA PHE A 376 13.19 -26.68 -8.22
C PHE A 376 13.12 -27.85 -7.22
N LEU A 377 14.11 -28.76 -7.27
CA LEU A 377 14.23 -29.91 -6.35
C LEU A 377 12.93 -30.71 -6.24
N SER A 378 12.41 -31.19 -7.37
CA SER A 378 11.14 -31.94 -7.43
C SER A 378 9.96 -31.18 -6.79
N ASN A 379 9.85 -29.88 -7.09
CA ASN A 379 8.83 -28.96 -6.60
C ASN A 379 8.89 -28.63 -5.10
N LYS A 380 9.94 -29.03 -4.38
CA LYS A 380 10.10 -28.69 -2.95
C LYS A 380 10.67 -27.29 -2.73
N LEU A 381 11.46 -26.77 -3.66
CA LEU A 381 12.02 -25.43 -3.55
C LEU A 381 11.35 -24.50 -4.57
N LEU A 382 10.63 -23.50 -4.08
CA LEU A 382 10.04 -22.45 -4.91
C LEU A 382 10.95 -21.22 -4.87
N VAL A 383 11.44 -20.80 -6.03
CA VAL A 383 12.30 -19.62 -6.15
C VAL A 383 11.58 -18.54 -6.93
N SER A 384 11.47 -17.36 -6.33
CA SER A 384 11.04 -16.15 -7.01
C SER A 384 12.23 -15.21 -7.20
N GLY A 385 12.31 -14.59 -8.37
CA GLY A 385 13.32 -13.58 -8.68
C GLY A 385 12.63 -12.32 -9.20
N ARG A 386 13.05 -11.15 -8.75
CA ARG A 386 12.53 -9.86 -9.18
C ARG A 386 13.69 -8.92 -9.48
N SER A 387 13.58 -8.17 -10.55
CA SER A 387 14.56 -7.19 -10.98
C SER A 387 13.85 -5.93 -11.42
N MET A 388 14.48 -4.80 -11.17
CA MET A 388 13.97 -3.50 -11.57
C MET A 388 15.13 -2.61 -12.00
N VAL A 389 14.94 -1.84 -13.06
CA VAL A 389 15.84 -0.77 -13.47
C VAL A 389 15.04 0.50 -13.66
N TRP A 390 15.60 1.65 -13.32
CA TRP A 390 14.90 2.92 -13.46
C TRP A 390 15.81 4.08 -13.77
N THR A 391 15.17 5.12 -14.26
CA THR A 391 15.56 6.51 -14.17
C THR A 391 14.53 7.19 -13.29
N GLN A 392 14.99 7.92 -12.27
CA GLN A 392 14.15 8.72 -11.40
C GLN A 392 14.73 10.14 -11.32
N PRO A 393 13.96 11.15 -10.88
CA PRO A 393 14.50 12.49 -10.72
C PRO A 393 15.73 12.49 -9.83
N LYS A 394 16.80 13.17 -10.26
CA LYS A 394 18.05 13.28 -9.50
C LYS A 394 17.77 13.81 -8.10
N ASN A 395 18.31 13.11 -7.09
CA ASN A 395 18.07 13.36 -5.68
C ASN A 395 16.58 13.37 -5.28
N GLN A 396 15.71 12.71 -6.06
CA GLN A 396 14.25 12.73 -5.89
C GLN A 396 13.70 14.18 -5.85
N SER A 397 14.26 15.08 -6.66
CA SER A 397 13.82 16.48 -6.71
C SER A 397 12.54 16.62 -7.55
N PHE A 398 11.59 17.41 -7.04
CA PHE A 398 10.34 17.73 -7.73
C PHE A 398 10.54 18.62 -8.96
N PHE A 399 11.61 19.41 -8.99
CA PHE A 399 11.84 20.45 -10.01
C PHE A 399 12.96 20.14 -10.99
N THR A 400 13.73 19.07 -10.76
CA THR A 400 14.88 18.74 -11.62
C THR A 400 14.45 18.17 -12.98
N ASN A 401 15.23 18.42 -14.02
CA ASN A 401 15.15 17.72 -15.30
C ASN A 401 16.23 16.62 -15.44
N GLN A 402 17.11 16.47 -14.45
CA GLN A 402 18.18 15.48 -14.48
C GLN A 402 17.70 14.13 -13.94
N ALA A 403 18.11 13.05 -14.60
CA ALA A 403 17.82 11.69 -14.16
C ALA A 403 18.94 11.13 -13.28
N SER A 404 18.58 10.25 -12.35
CA SER A 404 19.47 9.31 -11.68
C SER A 404 19.07 7.89 -12.09
N PHE A 405 20.03 7.15 -12.61
CA PHE A 405 19.87 5.73 -12.89
C PHE A 405 19.94 4.92 -11.60
N GLY A 406 19.13 3.87 -11.50
CA GLY A 406 19.16 2.94 -10.39
C GLY A 406 18.57 1.59 -10.74
N GLY A 407 18.69 0.65 -9.81
CA GLY A 407 18.16 -0.70 -9.97
C GLY A 407 18.00 -1.43 -8.66
N MET A 408 17.24 -2.53 -8.72
CA MET A 408 16.99 -3.44 -7.61
C MET A 408 17.02 -4.88 -8.12
N LEU A 409 17.57 -5.77 -7.31
CA LEU A 409 17.48 -7.21 -7.49
C LEU A 409 16.97 -7.85 -6.19
N SER A 410 16.05 -8.79 -6.33
CA SER A 410 15.48 -9.54 -5.22
C SER A 410 15.36 -11.01 -5.57
N ILE A 411 15.70 -11.87 -4.62
CA ILE A 411 15.54 -13.32 -4.72
C ILE A 411 14.88 -13.83 -3.45
N ARG A 412 13.91 -14.73 -3.60
CA ARG A 412 13.24 -15.42 -2.50
C ARG A 412 13.21 -16.91 -2.76
N GLY A 413 13.72 -17.69 -1.82
CA GLY A 413 13.60 -19.14 -1.80
C GLY A 413 12.65 -19.58 -0.68
N SER A 414 11.65 -20.39 -1.01
CA SER A 414 10.71 -20.99 -0.06
C SER A 414 10.73 -22.51 -0.18
N TYR A 415 10.87 -23.23 0.93
CA TYR A 415 10.95 -24.70 0.93
C TYR A 415 9.66 -25.34 1.42
N ALA A 416 8.98 -26.10 0.57
CA ALA A 416 7.68 -26.70 0.86
C ALA A 416 7.78 -27.91 1.81
N LEU A 417 7.14 -27.77 2.97
CA LEU A 417 6.99 -28.76 4.03
C LEU A 417 5.50 -28.96 4.33
N GLY A 418 4.81 -29.71 3.46
CA GLY A 418 3.35 -29.82 3.52
C GLY A 418 2.70 -28.48 3.19
N CYS A 419 1.84 -27.97 4.08
CA CYS A 419 1.26 -26.63 3.94
C CYS A 419 2.20 -25.51 4.41
N TRP A 420 3.28 -25.83 5.12
CA TRP A 420 4.25 -24.85 5.61
C TRP A 420 5.36 -24.62 4.59
N SER A 421 5.86 -23.40 4.51
CA SER A 421 6.91 -23.01 3.58
C SER A 421 7.80 -21.93 4.20
N PRO A 422 8.78 -22.32 5.06
CA PRO A 422 9.81 -21.40 5.50
C PRO A 422 10.54 -20.80 4.30
N TYR A 423 10.89 -19.53 4.41
CA TYR A 423 11.51 -18.81 3.31
C TYR A 423 12.58 -17.83 3.78
N ILE A 424 13.49 -17.54 2.86
CA ILE A 424 14.52 -16.51 2.97
C ILE A 424 14.43 -15.67 1.70
N ALA A 425 14.43 -14.36 1.86
CA ALA A 425 14.46 -13.39 0.77
C ALA A 425 15.58 -12.36 0.98
N LEU A 426 16.30 -12.05 -0.08
CA LEU A 426 17.33 -11.02 -0.13
C LEU A 426 16.94 -10.01 -1.20
N GLU A 427 16.98 -8.72 -0.85
CA GLU A 427 16.70 -7.62 -1.78
C GLU A 427 17.78 -6.55 -1.66
N GLY A 428 18.49 -6.30 -2.77
CA GLY A 428 19.44 -5.20 -2.88
C GLY A 428 18.92 -4.14 -3.82
N LYS A 429 19.06 -2.86 -3.47
CA LYS A 429 18.73 -1.72 -4.33
C LYS A 429 19.75 -0.60 -4.24
N THR A 430 19.89 0.14 -5.33
CA THR A 430 20.53 1.45 -5.33
C THR A 430 19.55 2.52 -4.83
N ARG A 431 20.02 3.77 -4.67
CA ARG A 431 19.19 4.92 -4.30
C ARG A 431 18.02 5.11 -5.26
N GLY A 432 16.86 5.47 -4.71
CA GLY A 432 15.60 5.66 -5.44
C GLY A 432 14.41 5.15 -4.64
N TRP A 433 13.21 5.53 -5.02
CA TRP A 433 11.97 5.02 -4.43
C TRP A 433 11.56 3.69 -5.07
N VAL A 434 11.12 2.74 -4.25
CA VAL A 434 10.49 1.47 -4.67
C VAL A 434 9.31 1.23 -3.73
N MET A 435 8.12 0.97 -4.29
CA MET A 435 6.91 0.70 -3.51
C MET A 435 7.14 -0.45 -2.51
N GLY A 436 6.74 -0.23 -1.26
CA GLY A 436 6.86 -1.23 -0.17
C GLY A 436 8.26 -1.37 0.43
N ASN A 437 9.29 -0.81 -0.20
CA ASN A 437 10.63 -0.75 0.39
C ASN A 437 10.83 0.61 1.07
N VAL A 438 10.87 0.65 2.40
CA VAL A 438 10.98 1.89 3.18
C VAL A 438 12.28 2.67 2.95
N PHE A 439 13.30 2.07 2.33
CA PHE A 439 14.60 2.70 2.05
C PHE A 439 14.59 3.52 0.76
N LEU A 440 14.91 4.81 0.88
CA LEU A 440 15.15 5.69 -0.26
C LEU A 440 16.61 5.70 -0.71
N GLU A 441 17.53 5.40 0.20
CA GLU A 441 18.95 5.18 -0.06
C GLU A 441 19.22 3.78 -0.63
N GLU A 442 20.50 3.52 -0.92
CA GLU A 442 20.98 2.15 -1.13
C GLU A 442 20.70 1.28 0.09
N ASN A 443 20.29 0.04 -0.16
CA ASN A 443 19.90 -0.86 0.91
C ASN A 443 20.07 -2.32 0.47
N LEU A 444 20.47 -3.16 1.42
CA LEU A 444 20.43 -4.61 1.32
C LEU A 444 19.57 -5.14 2.46
N SER A 445 18.43 -5.72 2.11
CA SER A 445 17.47 -6.27 3.04
C SER A 445 17.49 -7.79 3.05
N LEU A 446 17.33 -8.35 4.25
CA LEU A 446 17.11 -9.77 4.49
C LEU A 446 15.75 -9.94 5.16
N ASN A 447 14.85 -10.67 4.51
CA ASN A 447 13.58 -11.07 5.08
C ASN A 447 13.54 -12.58 5.27
N MET A 448 13.15 -13.05 6.45
CA MET A 448 12.97 -14.47 6.74
C MET A 448 11.65 -14.68 7.45
N GLY A 449 10.97 -15.76 7.10
CA GLY A 449 9.66 -16.03 7.66
C GLY A 449 9.13 -17.38 7.25
N ILE A 450 7.82 -17.54 7.45
CA ILE A 450 7.10 -18.75 7.11
C ILE A 450 5.87 -18.35 6.29
N SER A 451 5.63 -19.06 5.20
CA SER A 451 4.36 -18.96 4.46
C SER A 451 3.54 -20.23 4.65
N LEU A 452 2.22 -20.09 4.59
CA LEU A 452 1.26 -21.18 4.62
C LEU A 452 0.53 -21.23 3.29
N ARG A 453 0.43 -22.42 2.70
CA ARG A 453 -0.28 -22.72 1.45
C ARG A 453 -1.27 -23.85 1.71
N MET A 454 -2.55 -23.51 1.86
CA MET A 454 -3.63 -24.47 2.09
C MET A 454 -4.47 -24.65 0.83
N GLN A 455 -5.04 -25.84 0.64
CA GLN A 455 -5.91 -26.17 -0.50
C GLN A 455 -7.40 -25.93 -0.19
#